data_AF-D5SSF3-F1
#
_entry.id   AF-D5SSF3-F1
#
_cell.length_a   1.000
_cell.length_b   1.000
_cell.length_c   1.000
_cell.angle_alpha   90.00
_cell.angle_beta   90.00
_cell.angle_gamma   90.00
#
_symmetry.space_group_name_H-M   'P 1'
#
loop_
_entity.id
_entity.type
_entity.pdbx_description
1 polymer ?
#
loop_
_entity_poly.entity_id
_entity_poly.type
_entity_poly.pdbx_seq_one_letter_code
_entity_poly.pdbx_strand_id
1 'polypeptide(L)'
;MNGYALWSILLLIFGLTTLIAEVFIPSGGALAVITVLAIVGSLIFSAMAWLWAAPLVFAAHFALVLVLVPLCLLGALEILPRTRAGKRMILQGPDGDRLKAPQASTDEKLASLVGRQGLARTALSPGGSVMIDDVRYSAISGESLIDPGSPIVVTGLRGSTLIVSPLAKELVTTQLPAGSPAQSLPPETDQRTNLREDQVFPATEPGSSTIQEAQLPNPETSPSFPQPSPVVELDPFAQLADDPDNIASDNTKAV
;
A
#
# COMPACT_ATOMS: atom_id res chain seq x y z
N MET A 1 -32.20 -10.85 -35.55
CA MET A 1 -31.47 -9.95 -34.63
C MET A 1 -30.09 -9.74 -35.24
N ASN A 2 -29.63 -8.49 -35.37
CA ASN A 2 -28.29 -8.21 -35.88
C ASN A 2 -27.27 -8.88 -34.96
N GLY A 3 -26.40 -9.75 -35.46
CA GLY A 3 -25.41 -10.45 -34.63
C GLY A 3 -24.58 -9.47 -33.80
N TYR A 4 -24.26 -8.31 -34.38
CA TYR A 4 -23.52 -7.25 -33.72
C TYR A 4 -24.21 -6.69 -32.46
N ALA A 5 -25.54 -6.58 -32.47
CA ALA A 5 -26.32 -6.11 -31.33
C ALA A 5 -26.27 -7.08 -30.15
N LEU A 6 -26.24 -8.39 -30.41
CA LEU A 6 -26.11 -9.39 -29.36
C LEU A 6 -24.70 -9.34 -28.74
N TRP A 7 -23.68 -9.30 -29.59
CA TRP A 7 -22.29 -9.21 -29.15
C TRP A 7 -22.00 -7.95 -28.33
N SER A 8 -22.58 -6.80 -28.69
CA SER A 8 -22.39 -5.56 -27.93
C SER A 8 -22.93 -5.70 -26.50
N ILE A 9 -24.10 -6.30 -26.32
CA ILE A 9 -24.71 -6.51 -25.00
C ILE A 9 -23.91 -7.53 -24.19
N LEU A 10 -23.50 -8.65 -24.79
CA LEU A 10 -22.70 -9.68 -24.10
C LEU A 10 -21.35 -9.13 -23.64
N LEU A 11 -20.65 -8.38 -24.49
CA LEU A 11 -19.39 -7.73 -24.13
C LEU A 11 -19.56 -6.70 -23.03
N LEU A 12 -20.68 -5.96 -23.03
CA LEU A 12 -20.98 -5.02 -21.95
C LEU A 12 -21.14 -5.75 -20.61
N ILE A 13 -22.00 -6.78 -20.56
CA ILE A 13 -22.25 -7.56 -19.35
C ILE A 13 -20.95 -8.21 -18.85
N PHE A 14 -20.16 -8.79 -19.77
CA PHE A 14 -18.87 -9.38 -19.44
C PHE A 14 -17.88 -8.33 -18.90
N GLY A 15 -17.79 -7.17 -19.54
CA GLY A 15 -16.96 -6.05 -19.07
C GLY A 15 -17.36 -5.57 -17.68
N LEU A 16 -18.66 -5.36 -17.42
CA LEU A 16 -19.16 -4.96 -16.10
C LEU A 16 -18.89 -6.02 -15.04
N THR A 17 -19.08 -7.30 -15.36
CA THR A 17 -18.79 -8.40 -14.44
C THR A 17 -17.30 -8.46 -14.11
N THR A 18 -16.44 -8.27 -15.11
CA THR A 18 -14.99 -8.23 -14.95
C THR A 18 -14.53 -7.00 -14.16
N LEU A 19 -15.17 -5.84 -14.36
CA LEU A 19 -14.95 -4.63 -13.57
C LEU A 19 -15.21 -4.87 -12.09
N ILE A 20 -16.34 -5.49 -11.79
CA ILE A 20 -16.72 -5.84 -10.41
C ILE A 20 -15.71 -6.85 -9.84
N ALA A 21 -15.30 -7.85 -10.63
CA ALA A 21 -14.30 -8.84 -10.22
C ALA A 21 -12.95 -8.20 -9.89
N GLU A 22 -12.47 -7.24 -10.68
CA GLU A 22 -11.21 -6.50 -10.41
C GLU A 22 -11.24 -5.79 -9.06
N VAL A 23 -12.38 -5.19 -8.70
CA VAL A 23 -12.51 -4.48 -7.42
C VAL A 23 -12.43 -5.45 -6.24
N PHE A 24 -12.99 -6.66 -6.37
CA PHE A 24 -12.93 -7.68 -5.31
C PHE A 24 -11.63 -8.47 -5.27
N ILE A 25 -11.01 -8.68 -6.43
CA ILE A 25 -9.75 -9.41 -6.62
C ILE A 25 -8.80 -8.40 -7.27
N PRO A 26 -8.14 -7.54 -6.49
CA PRO A 26 -7.24 -6.53 -7.04
C PRO A 26 -6.08 -7.23 -7.74
N SER A 27 -6.22 -7.43 -9.06
CA SER A 27 -5.25 -8.16 -9.88
C SER A 27 -4.05 -7.30 -10.27
N GLY A 28 -4.02 -6.06 -9.77
CA GLY A 28 -3.05 -5.05 -10.15
C GLY A 28 -3.37 -4.39 -11.50
N GLY A 29 -4.64 -4.43 -11.93
CA GLY A 29 -5.10 -3.83 -13.17
C GLY A 29 -5.20 -4.79 -14.36
N ALA A 30 -4.86 -6.07 -14.22
CA ALA A 30 -4.94 -7.02 -15.34
C ALA A 30 -6.39 -7.21 -15.82
N LEU A 31 -7.34 -7.42 -14.90
CA LEU A 31 -8.76 -7.50 -15.26
C LEU A 31 -9.33 -6.12 -15.65
N ALA A 32 -8.72 -5.01 -15.20
CA ALA A 32 -9.09 -3.68 -15.66
C ALA A 32 -8.80 -3.49 -17.16
N VAL A 33 -7.67 -4.00 -17.67
CA VAL A 33 -7.37 -4.00 -19.10
C VAL A 33 -8.41 -4.80 -19.88
N ILE A 34 -8.75 -6.01 -19.42
CA ILE A 34 -9.77 -6.85 -20.05
C ILE A 34 -11.14 -6.15 -20.05
N THR A 35 -11.48 -5.50 -18.95
CA THR A 35 -12.71 -4.70 -18.81
C THR A 35 -12.78 -3.58 -19.85
N VAL A 36 -11.70 -2.81 -20.01
CA VAL A 36 -11.64 -1.74 -21.00
C VAL A 36 -11.79 -2.30 -22.42
N LEU A 37 -11.08 -3.38 -22.75
CA LEU A 37 -11.19 -4.03 -24.05
C LEU A 37 -12.63 -4.53 -24.32
N ALA A 38 -13.28 -5.11 -23.32
CA ALA A 38 -14.67 -5.57 -23.43
C ALA A 38 -15.64 -4.41 -23.63
N ILE A 39 -15.50 -3.30 -22.88
CA ILE A 39 -16.36 -2.12 -23.01
C ILE A 39 -16.15 -1.43 -24.37
N VAL A 40 -14.90 -1.25 -24.80
CA VAL A 40 -14.59 -0.69 -26.11
C VAL A 40 -15.13 -1.59 -27.22
N GLY A 41 -14.95 -2.91 -27.11
CA GLY A 41 -15.54 -3.89 -28.02
C GLY A 41 -17.06 -3.78 -28.07
N SER A 42 -17.73 -3.63 -26.92
CA SER A 42 -19.17 -3.39 -26.87
C SER A 42 -19.59 -2.15 -27.65
N LEU A 43 -18.86 -1.03 -27.49
CA LEU A 43 -19.13 0.21 -28.21
C LEU A 43 -18.92 0.09 -29.72
N ILE A 44 -17.87 -0.61 -30.17
CA ILE A 44 -17.60 -0.86 -31.59
C ILE A 44 -18.73 -1.70 -32.21
N PHE A 45 -19.11 -2.80 -31.57
CA PHE A 45 -20.18 -3.67 -32.06
C PHE A 45 -21.55 -2.95 -32.05
N SER A 46 -21.79 -2.11 -31.04
CA SER A 46 -22.98 -1.25 -30.97
C SER A 46 -23.01 -0.22 -32.11
N ALA A 47 -21.87 0.40 -32.42
CA ALA A 47 -21.74 1.32 -33.54
C ALA A 47 -22.03 0.62 -34.88
N MET A 48 -21.45 -0.56 -35.11
CA MET A 48 -21.72 -1.36 -36.32
C MET A 48 -23.21 -1.77 -36.44
N ALA A 49 -23.89 -1.99 -35.32
CA ALA A 49 -25.29 -2.39 -35.31
C ALA A 49 -26.26 -1.21 -35.55
N TRP A 50 -25.98 -0.02 -34.99
CA TRP A 50 -26.98 1.03 -34.86
C TRP A 50 -26.52 2.44 -35.24
N LEU A 51 -25.23 2.71 -35.47
CA LEU A 51 -24.74 4.08 -35.67
C LEU A 51 -25.47 4.79 -36.82
N TRP A 52 -25.63 4.11 -37.95
CA TRP A 52 -26.32 4.65 -39.12
C TRP A 52 -27.79 4.22 -39.21
N ALA A 53 -28.11 3.00 -38.80
CA ALA A 53 -29.45 2.45 -38.92
C ALA A 53 -30.44 3.00 -37.86
N ALA A 54 -29.95 3.30 -36.65
CA ALA A 54 -30.76 3.73 -35.52
C ALA A 54 -29.93 4.57 -34.51
N PRO A 55 -29.55 5.81 -34.87
CA PRO A 55 -28.62 6.62 -34.07
C PRO A 55 -29.11 6.92 -32.65
N LEU A 56 -30.44 7.01 -32.43
CA LEU A 56 -31.01 7.15 -31.09
C LEU A 56 -30.75 5.93 -30.21
N VAL A 57 -30.77 4.72 -30.78
CA VAL A 57 -30.49 3.46 -30.06
C VAL A 57 -29.00 3.40 -29.71
N PHE A 58 -28.12 3.78 -30.64
CA PHE A 58 -26.69 3.89 -30.36
C PHE A 58 -26.40 4.90 -29.24
N ALA A 59 -27.00 6.10 -29.31
CA ALA A 59 -26.85 7.12 -28.28
C ALA A 59 -27.35 6.64 -26.90
N ALA A 60 -28.48 5.92 -26.85
CA ALA A 60 -28.98 5.32 -25.63
C ALA A 60 -28.02 4.26 -25.06
N HIS A 61 -27.46 3.39 -25.91
CA HIS A 61 -26.45 2.42 -25.49
C HIS A 61 -25.18 3.10 -24.96
N PHE A 62 -24.68 4.11 -25.66
CA PHE A 62 -23.51 4.88 -25.23
C PHE A 62 -23.74 5.58 -23.88
N ALA A 63 -24.89 6.21 -23.71
CA ALA A 63 -25.30 6.82 -22.44
C ALA A 63 -25.40 5.76 -21.32
N LEU A 64 -25.93 4.58 -21.62
CA LEU A 64 -26.00 3.46 -20.69
C LEU A 64 -24.60 3.04 -20.22
N VAL A 65 -23.63 2.92 -21.13
CA VAL A 65 -22.23 2.62 -20.76
C VAL A 65 -21.66 3.71 -19.86
N LEU A 66 -21.85 4.98 -20.22
CA LEU A 66 -21.37 6.13 -19.44
C LEU A 66 -21.94 6.19 -18.02
N VAL A 67 -23.16 5.69 -17.81
CA VAL A 67 -23.79 5.64 -16.49
C VAL A 67 -23.43 4.37 -15.73
N LEU A 68 -23.50 3.21 -16.39
CA LEU A 68 -23.29 1.92 -15.72
C LEU A 68 -21.85 1.72 -15.27
N VAL A 69 -20.86 2.11 -16.06
CA VAL A 69 -19.44 1.91 -15.69
C VAL A 69 -19.10 2.63 -14.38
N PRO A 70 -19.32 3.96 -14.22
CA PRO A 70 -19.04 4.62 -12.96
C PRO A 70 -19.97 4.15 -11.83
N LEU A 71 -21.24 3.82 -12.12
CA LEU A 71 -22.16 3.31 -11.11
C LEU A 71 -21.70 1.96 -10.56
N CYS A 72 -21.29 1.03 -11.42
CA CYS A 72 -20.73 -0.26 -11.02
C CYS A 72 -19.42 -0.08 -10.27
N LEU A 73 -18.54 0.83 -10.72
CA LEU A 73 -17.27 1.10 -10.05
C LEU A 73 -17.49 1.67 -8.64
N LEU A 74 -18.31 2.73 -8.52
CA LEU A 74 -18.63 3.35 -7.23
C LEU A 74 -19.35 2.37 -6.30
N GLY A 75 -20.34 1.63 -6.81
CA GLY A 75 -21.05 0.61 -6.04
C GLY A 75 -20.10 -0.49 -5.56
N ALA A 76 -19.21 -0.99 -6.43
CA ALA A 76 -18.22 -1.98 -6.06
C ALA A 76 -17.25 -1.44 -4.99
N LEU A 77 -16.79 -0.19 -5.12
CA LEU A 77 -15.92 0.47 -4.14
C LEU A 77 -16.60 0.71 -2.78
N GLU A 78 -17.90 1.02 -2.76
CA GLU A 78 -18.68 1.13 -1.52
C GLU A 78 -18.91 -0.23 -0.84
N ILE A 79 -19.10 -1.28 -1.64
CA ILE A 79 -19.32 -2.65 -1.14
C ILE A 79 -18.00 -3.27 -0.67
N LEU A 80 -16.88 -2.95 -1.32
CA LEU A 80 -15.55 -3.49 -1.04
C LEU A 80 -15.19 -3.51 0.45
N PRO A 81 -15.26 -2.40 1.24
CA PRO A 81 -14.92 -2.40 2.66
C PRO A 81 -15.84 -3.29 3.53
N ARG A 82 -17.04 -3.62 3.05
CA ARG A 82 -17.96 -4.53 3.76
C ARG A 82 -17.60 -6.01 3.52
N THR A 83 -16.84 -6.33 2.47
CA THR A 83 -16.44 -7.70 2.12
C THR A 83 -15.17 -8.18 2.82
N ARG A 84 -14.97 -9.50 2.88
CA ARG A 84 -13.76 -10.11 3.46
C ARG A 84 -12.47 -9.67 2.75
N ALA A 85 -12.52 -9.52 1.43
CA ALA A 85 -11.38 -9.07 0.62
C ALA A 85 -10.98 -7.63 0.97
N GLY A 86 -11.95 -6.70 1.00
CA GLY A 86 -11.67 -5.31 1.37
C GLY A 86 -11.20 -5.14 2.81
N LYS A 87 -11.74 -5.92 3.76
CA LYS A 87 -11.24 -5.93 5.16
C LYS A 87 -9.78 -6.37 5.24
N ARG A 88 -9.39 -7.42 4.50
CA ARG A 88 -8.00 -7.89 4.44
C ARG A 88 -7.07 -6.85 3.81
N MET A 89 -7.52 -6.15 2.77
CA MET A 89 -6.74 -5.10 2.11
C MET A 89 -6.55 -3.86 3.02
N ILE A 90 -7.57 -3.48 3.79
CA ILE A 90 -7.48 -2.38 4.77
C ILE A 90 -6.61 -2.76 5.97
N LEU A 91 -6.71 -3.99 6.49
CA LEU A 91 -5.89 -4.45 7.62
C LEU A 91 -4.41 -4.67 7.28
N GLN A 92 -4.08 -4.82 6.00
CA GLN A 92 -2.69 -4.96 5.52
C GLN A 92 -2.04 -3.61 5.17
N GLY A 93 -2.79 -2.50 5.22
CA GLY A 93 -2.21 -1.17 5.15
C GLY A 93 -1.45 -0.83 6.44
N PRO A 94 -0.31 -0.12 6.40
CA PRO A 94 0.37 0.37 7.60
C PRO A 94 -0.61 1.15 8.49
N ASP A 95 -0.96 0.58 9.64
CA ASP A 95 -1.75 1.17 10.73
C ASP A 95 -3.00 1.98 10.30
N GLY A 96 -3.97 1.30 9.69
CA GLY A 96 -5.30 1.84 9.36
C GLY A 96 -6.25 2.11 10.54
N ASP A 97 -5.76 2.06 11.78
CA ASP A 97 -6.58 2.23 13.00
C ASP A 97 -6.92 3.71 13.31
N ARG A 98 -6.44 4.65 12.49
CA ARG A 98 -6.66 6.11 12.70
C ARG A 98 -7.81 6.73 11.89
N LEU A 99 -8.41 6.05 10.93
CA LEU A 99 -9.25 6.75 9.92
C LEU A 99 -10.75 6.39 9.90
N LYS A 100 -11.26 5.53 10.79
CA LYS A 100 -12.69 5.17 10.79
C LYS A 100 -13.31 4.96 12.17
N ALA A 101 -13.13 5.91 13.08
CA ALA A 101 -14.10 6.10 14.15
C ALA A 101 -14.98 7.31 13.78
N PRO A 102 -16.31 7.24 13.88
CA PRO A 102 -17.17 8.40 13.76
C PRO A 102 -16.66 9.48 14.73
N GLN A 103 -16.21 10.63 14.20
CA GLN A 103 -15.59 11.69 14.99
C GLN A 103 -16.43 12.07 16.22
N ALA A 104 -17.77 12.06 16.09
CA ALA A 104 -18.70 12.41 17.15
C ALA A 104 -18.61 11.52 18.42
N SER A 105 -18.42 10.20 18.29
CA SER A 105 -18.29 9.31 19.45
C SER A 105 -16.90 9.30 20.08
N THR A 106 -15.89 9.75 19.33
CA THR A 106 -14.50 9.72 19.76
C THR A 106 -14.19 10.91 20.68
N ASP A 107 -14.77 12.07 20.40
CA ASP A 107 -14.58 13.27 21.22
C ASP A 107 -15.22 13.13 22.60
N GLU A 108 -16.42 12.54 22.71
CA GLU A 108 -17.05 12.25 24.01
C GLU A 108 -16.23 11.24 24.83
N LYS A 109 -15.75 10.17 24.19
CA LYS A 109 -14.92 9.16 24.85
C LYS A 109 -13.58 9.75 25.28
N LEU A 110 -12.93 10.54 24.45
CA LEU A 110 -11.69 11.23 24.81
C LEU A 110 -11.93 12.24 25.94
N ALA A 111 -13.04 12.99 25.92
CA ALA A 111 -13.39 13.93 26.98
C ALA A 111 -13.58 13.23 28.32
N SER A 112 -14.13 12.01 28.31
CA SER A 112 -14.27 11.18 29.50
C SER A 112 -12.94 10.68 30.10
N LEU A 113 -11.83 10.80 29.35
CA LEU A 113 -10.49 10.45 29.83
C LEU A 113 -9.82 11.60 30.60
N VAL A 114 -10.36 12.82 30.57
CA VAL A 114 -9.83 13.93 31.37
C VAL A 114 -9.97 13.59 32.86
N GLY A 115 -8.87 13.70 33.61
CA GLY A 115 -8.77 13.29 35.02
C GLY A 115 -8.42 11.81 35.24
N ARG A 116 -8.37 10.97 34.19
CA ARG A 116 -7.87 9.58 34.30
C ARG A 116 -6.37 9.56 34.44
N GLN A 117 -5.88 8.53 35.13
CA GLN A 117 -4.45 8.25 35.29
C GLN A 117 -4.01 7.15 34.33
N GLY A 118 -2.72 7.15 33.99
CA GLY A 118 -2.13 6.16 33.11
C GLY A 118 -0.61 6.15 33.21
N LEU A 119 0.03 5.47 32.26
CA LEU A 119 1.48 5.39 32.16
C LEU A 119 1.97 5.97 30.84
N ALA A 120 3.05 6.74 30.87
CA ALA A 120 3.76 7.12 29.66
C ALA A 120 4.35 5.86 29.00
N ARG A 121 4.07 5.62 27.73
CA ARG A 121 4.64 4.46 27.01
C ARG A 121 5.93 4.81 26.29
N THR A 122 6.00 6.03 25.78
CA THR A 122 7.20 6.61 25.18
C THR A 122 7.60 7.84 25.98
N ALA A 123 8.84 8.30 25.81
CA ALA A 123 9.23 9.61 26.31
C ALA A 123 8.31 10.68 25.67
N LEU A 124 7.81 11.61 26.45
CA LEU A 124 6.94 12.70 25.97
C LEU A 124 7.77 13.98 25.89
N SER A 125 8.22 14.32 24.67
CA SER A 125 9.03 15.51 24.38
C SER A 125 8.74 16.10 23.00
N PRO A 126 7.80 17.04 22.84
CA PRO A 126 6.62 17.30 23.66
C PRO A 126 5.48 16.30 23.37
N GLY A 127 5.63 15.39 22.40
CA GLY A 127 4.61 14.42 22.01
C GLY A 127 5.09 12.98 22.13
N GLY A 128 4.14 12.06 22.29
CA GLY A 128 4.36 10.62 22.27
C GLY A 128 3.08 9.85 22.56
N SER A 129 3.19 8.68 23.20
CA SER A 129 2.05 7.82 23.51
C SER A 129 1.97 7.47 24.99
N VAL A 130 0.73 7.40 25.49
CA VAL A 130 0.38 7.00 26.84
C VAL A 130 -0.55 5.79 26.81
N MET A 131 -0.62 5.07 27.92
CA MET A 131 -1.50 3.93 28.14
C MET A 131 -2.46 4.25 29.28
N ILE A 132 -3.76 4.20 29.01
CA ILE A 132 -4.85 4.45 29.95
C ILE A 132 -5.88 3.34 29.76
N ASP A 133 -6.25 2.65 30.84
CA ASP A 133 -7.19 1.52 30.79
C ASP A 133 -6.79 0.45 29.72
N ASP A 134 -5.49 0.15 29.63
CA ASP A 134 -4.87 -0.77 28.64
C ASP A 134 -5.02 -0.35 27.16
N VAL A 135 -5.53 0.85 26.91
CA VAL A 135 -5.65 1.43 25.57
C VAL A 135 -4.58 2.49 25.36
N ARG A 136 -4.02 2.52 24.15
CA ARG A 136 -2.95 3.42 23.77
C ARG A 136 -3.53 4.71 23.17
N TYR A 137 -3.09 5.84 23.69
CA TYR A 137 -3.53 7.15 23.22
C TYR A 137 -2.34 8.03 22.82
N SER A 138 -2.58 8.94 21.87
CA SER A 138 -1.63 9.99 21.50
C SER A 138 -1.69 11.09 22.55
N ALA A 139 -0.53 11.49 23.07
CA ALA A 139 -0.46 12.50 24.13
C ALA A 139 0.64 13.52 23.87
N ILE A 140 0.43 14.72 24.40
CA ILE A 140 1.42 15.77 24.53
C ILE A 140 1.62 16.11 26.00
N SER A 141 2.87 16.32 26.39
CA SER A 141 3.19 16.86 27.71
C SER A 141 2.96 18.36 27.69
N GLY A 142 2.29 18.89 28.72
CA GLY A 142 2.00 20.33 28.82
C GLY A 142 3.25 21.18 29.06
N GLU A 143 4.16 20.75 29.92
CA GLU A 143 5.22 21.61 30.46
C GLU A 143 6.55 20.89 30.80
N SER A 144 6.60 19.56 30.76
CA SER A 144 7.75 18.80 31.29
C SER A 144 8.12 17.58 30.45
N LEU A 145 9.39 17.18 30.49
CA LEU A 145 9.79 15.89 29.92
C LEU A 145 9.25 14.77 30.81
N ILE A 146 8.52 13.82 30.21
CA ILE A 146 8.00 12.66 30.95
C ILE A 146 8.69 11.41 30.40
N ASP A 147 9.40 10.70 31.28
CA ASP A 147 10.09 9.47 30.93
C ASP A 147 9.11 8.31 30.69
N PRO A 148 9.46 7.34 29.83
CA PRO A 148 8.69 6.11 29.66
C PRO A 148 8.46 5.42 31.01
N GLY A 149 7.26 4.90 31.22
CA GLY A 149 6.83 4.23 32.45
C GLY A 149 6.37 5.17 33.57
N SER A 150 6.52 6.49 33.41
CA SER A 150 6.10 7.44 34.45
C SER A 150 4.57 7.50 34.59
N PRO A 151 4.04 7.57 35.83
CA PRO A 151 2.62 7.79 36.06
C PRO A 151 2.22 9.21 35.62
N ILE A 152 1.15 9.28 34.86
CA ILE A 152 0.61 10.52 34.32
C ILE A 152 -0.86 10.68 34.67
N VAL A 153 -1.34 11.92 34.63
CA VAL A 153 -2.75 12.27 34.66
C VAL A 153 -3.12 13.08 33.43
N VAL A 154 -4.28 12.80 32.84
CA VAL A 154 -4.82 13.58 31.73
C VAL A 154 -5.37 14.89 32.26
N THR A 155 -4.78 16.00 31.86
CA THR A 155 -5.19 17.35 32.27
C THR A 155 -6.12 18.02 31.27
N GLY A 156 -6.18 17.54 30.02
CA GLY A 156 -7.09 18.08 29.02
C GLY A 156 -6.96 17.42 27.65
N LEU A 157 -7.55 18.08 26.66
CA LEU A 157 -7.57 17.64 25.27
C LEU A 157 -7.23 18.78 24.33
N ARG A 158 -6.51 18.44 23.27
CA ARG A 158 -6.30 19.30 22.10
C ARG A 158 -6.66 18.52 20.84
N GLY A 159 -7.90 18.71 20.37
CA GLY A 159 -8.46 17.88 19.30
C GLY A 159 -8.47 16.41 19.73
N SER A 160 -7.86 15.53 18.93
CA SER A 160 -7.75 14.10 19.20
C SER A 160 -6.50 13.70 20.01
N THR A 161 -5.85 14.64 20.70
CA THR A 161 -4.61 14.41 21.46
C THR A 161 -4.81 14.77 22.93
N LEU A 162 -4.40 13.88 23.84
CA LEU A 162 -4.47 14.11 25.29
C LEU A 162 -3.36 15.04 25.75
N ILE A 163 -3.68 15.99 26.61
CA ILE A 163 -2.69 16.78 27.35
C ILE A 163 -2.48 16.06 28.68
N VAL A 164 -1.22 15.76 29.01
CA VAL A 164 -0.87 14.99 30.21
C VAL A 164 0.21 15.69 31.04
N SER A 165 0.17 15.44 32.34
CA SER A 165 1.16 15.93 33.31
C SER A 165 1.62 14.79 34.22
N PRO A 166 2.86 14.82 34.74
CA PRO A 166 3.35 13.80 35.65
C PRO A 166 2.60 13.84 36.98
N LEU A 167 2.28 12.66 37.53
CA LEU A 167 1.72 12.53 38.86
C LEU A 167 2.87 12.58 39.87
N ALA A 168 3.17 13.77 40.41
CA ALA A 168 4.28 13.95 41.35
C ALA A 168 4.12 13.06 42.59
N LYS A 169 5.15 12.27 42.90
CA LYS A 169 5.22 11.49 44.14
C LYS A 169 5.75 12.40 45.24
N GLU A 170 4.89 12.73 46.19
CA GLU A 170 5.25 13.43 47.42
C GLU A 170 6.35 12.67 48.16
N LEU A 171 7.57 13.21 48.21
CA LEU A 171 8.65 12.75 49.06
C LEU A 171 8.84 13.77 50.18
N VAL A 172 8.16 13.53 51.29
CA VAL A 172 8.53 14.08 52.60
C VAL A 172 9.83 13.40 53.04
N THR A 173 10.91 14.17 53.20
CA THR A 173 11.99 13.93 54.19
C THR A 173 12.71 15.25 54.48
N THR A 174 12.34 15.84 55.62
CA THR A 174 13.20 16.50 56.62
C THR A 174 13.92 17.83 56.31
N GLN A 175 13.46 18.87 57.00
CA GLN A 175 14.22 20.09 57.33
C GLN A 175 15.52 19.77 58.11
N LEU A 176 16.64 20.39 57.72
CA LEU A 176 17.65 20.91 58.66
C LEU A 176 18.29 22.18 58.06
N PRO A 177 18.54 23.26 58.84
CA PRO A 177 18.50 24.65 58.36
C PRO A 177 19.88 25.28 58.06
N ALA A 178 19.78 26.51 57.53
CA ALA A 178 20.79 27.50 57.12
C ALA A 178 22.16 27.55 57.84
N GLY A 179 23.21 27.85 57.04
CA GLY A 179 24.47 28.42 57.53
C GLY A 179 25.67 28.27 56.57
N SER A 180 25.96 29.29 55.77
CA SER A 180 27.29 29.57 55.17
C SER A 180 28.15 30.33 56.22
N PRO A 181 29.46 30.65 56.07
CA PRO A 181 30.46 30.33 55.02
C PRO A 181 31.89 29.97 55.57
N ALA A 182 32.81 29.43 54.75
CA ALA A 182 34.27 29.62 54.93
C ALA A 182 35.09 29.15 53.70
N GLN A 183 36.19 29.86 53.46
CA GLN A 183 37.05 29.90 52.27
C GLN A 183 38.19 28.86 52.29
N SER A 184 38.70 28.45 51.11
CA SER A 184 40.14 28.54 50.72
C SER A 184 40.44 27.87 49.36
N LEU A 185 41.21 28.58 48.52
CA LEU A 185 41.71 28.23 47.18
C LEU A 185 42.91 27.22 47.19
N PRO A 186 43.30 26.63 46.02
CA PRO A 186 44.23 25.50 45.83
C PRO A 186 45.70 25.95 45.60
N PRO A 187 46.72 25.06 45.46
CA PRO A 187 47.15 24.51 44.13
C PRO A 187 47.95 23.16 44.18
N GLU A 188 48.50 22.74 43.02
CA GLU A 188 49.75 21.94 42.85
C GLU A 188 49.62 20.40 42.58
N THR A 189 50.37 19.69 41.73
CA THR A 189 51.09 19.83 40.42
C THR A 189 51.72 18.44 40.15
N ASP A 190 51.81 18.01 38.86
CA ASP A 190 52.71 17.01 38.21
C ASP A 190 53.16 15.70 38.90
N GLN A 191 53.13 14.58 38.16
CA GLN A 191 54.37 13.88 37.71
C GLN A 191 54.12 12.62 36.83
N ARG A 192 54.42 12.79 35.54
CA ARG A 192 55.29 11.97 34.67
C ARG A 192 55.41 10.43 34.80
N THR A 193 54.98 9.77 33.72
CA THR A 193 55.79 9.02 32.73
C THR A 193 56.65 7.78 33.10
N ASN A 194 56.40 6.71 32.30
CA ASN A 194 57.28 5.63 31.80
C ASN A 194 57.48 4.34 32.64
N LEU A 195 57.27 3.17 32.02
CA LEU A 195 58.33 2.38 31.36
C LEU A 195 57.75 1.15 30.59
N ARG A 196 58.32 0.93 29.39
CA ARG A 196 58.26 -0.26 28.50
C ARG A 196 58.91 -1.48 29.21
N GLU A 197 58.93 -2.74 28.76
CA GLU A 197 59.00 -3.36 27.43
C GLU A 197 58.92 -4.89 27.63
N ASP A 198 58.75 -5.63 26.53
CA ASP A 198 59.11 -7.05 26.35
C ASP A 198 58.25 -8.15 27.00
N GLN A 199 57.46 -8.84 26.17
CA GLN A 199 57.77 -10.23 25.77
C GLN A 199 56.95 -10.60 24.52
N VAL A 200 57.66 -11.22 23.56
CA VAL A 200 57.28 -11.41 22.16
C VAL A 200 57.59 -12.89 21.83
N PHE A 201 56.55 -13.61 21.38
CA PHE A 201 56.50 -14.81 20.50
C PHE A 201 57.08 -16.16 21.02
N PRO A 202 56.50 -17.34 20.65
CA PRO A 202 56.25 -17.73 19.25
C PRO A 202 54.94 -18.47 18.92
N ALA A 203 54.79 -18.61 17.59
CA ALA A 203 53.68 -19.14 16.82
C ALA A 203 53.39 -20.64 16.99
N THR A 204 52.13 -21.02 16.77
CA THR A 204 51.74 -22.37 16.33
C THR A 204 50.48 -22.26 15.45
N GLU A 205 50.63 -22.56 14.17
CA GLU A 205 49.56 -23.05 13.28
C GLU A 205 49.82 -24.54 13.00
N PRO A 206 48.93 -25.32 12.34
CA PRO A 206 47.49 -25.15 12.08
C PRO A 206 46.67 -26.40 12.46
N GLY A 207 45.45 -26.20 12.94
CA GLY A 207 44.46 -27.28 13.13
C GLY A 207 43.67 -27.51 11.85
N SER A 208 43.88 -28.67 11.24
CA SER A 208 43.15 -29.23 10.11
C SER A 208 41.68 -29.52 10.44
N SER A 209 40.77 -28.89 9.71
CA SER A 209 39.42 -29.43 9.45
C SER A 209 38.83 -28.80 8.19
N THR A 210 39.05 -29.49 7.08
CA THR A 210 38.10 -29.76 6.00
C THR A 210 37.03 -28.69 5.72
N ILE A 211 37.31 -27.78 4.78
CA ILE A 211 36.26 -27.18 3.95
C ILE A 211 36.21 -28.00 2.67
N GLN A 212 35.11 -28.73 2.50
CA GLN A 212 34.81 -29.47 1.29
C GLN A 212 34.36 -28.49 0.21
N GLU A 213 35.19 -28.32 -0.81
CA GLU A 213 34.83 -27.68 -2.07
C GLU A 213 33.58 -28.35 -2.65
N ALA A 214 32.48 -27.61 -2.67
CA ALA A 214 31.33 -27.95 -3.48
C ALA A 214 31.71 -27.68 -4.95
N GLN A 215 32.06 -28.76 -5.64
CA GLN A 215 32.22 -28.86 -7.08
C GLN A 215 31.06 -28.13 -7.80
N LEU A 216 31.36 -27.09 -8.58
CA LEU A 216 30.39 -26.52 -9.50
C LEU A 216 29.99 -27.58 -10.55
N PRO A 217 28.70 -27.72 -10.89
CA PRO A 217 28.28 -28.58 -11.99
C PRO A 217 28.84 -28.06 -13.32
N ASN A 218 29.45 -28.96 -14.10
CA ASN A 218 29.90 -28.72 -15.46
C ASN A 218 28.77 -28.10 -16.33
N PRO A 219 29.06 -27.12 -17.20
CA PRO A 219 28.06 -26.46 -18.04
C PRO A 219 27.60 -27.27 -19.27
N GLU A 220 27.92 -28.56 -19.39
CA GLU A 220 27.74 -29.32 -20.65
C GLU A 220 26.56 -30.31 -20.69
N THR A 221 25.48 -30.07 -19.96
CA THR A 221 24.24 -30.84 -20.16
C THR A 221 23.01 -29.94 -20.21
N SER A 222 22.89 -29.18 -21.30
CA SER A 222 21.59 -28.66 -21.73
C SER A 222 20.91 -29.69 -22.64
N PRO A 223 19.62 -30.01 -22.41
CA PRO A 223 18.85 -30.85 -23.31
C PRO A 223 18.73 -30.19 -24.69
N SER A 224 18.92 -30.99 -25.73
CA SER A 224 18.70 -30.61 -27.13
C SER A 224 17.28 -30.10 -27.34
N PHE A 225 17.15 -28.78 -27.50
CA PHE A 225 15.91 -28.17 -27.96
C PHE A 225 15.66 -28.62 -29.41
N PRO A 226 14.44 -29.08 -29.77
CA PRO A 226 14.09 -29.30 -31.16
C PRO A 226 14.18 -27.97 -31.91
N GLN A 227 14.95 -27.98 -33.01
CA GLN A 227 15.10 -26.83 -33.92
C GLN A 227 13.72 -26.38 -34.42
N PRO A 228 13.42 -25.07 -34.45
CA PRO A 228 12.20 -24.57 -35.04
C PRO A 228 12.18 -24.92 -36.54
N SER A 229 11.07 -25.47 -36.99
CA SER A 229 10.82 -25.72 -38.41
C SER A 229 10.92 -24.41 -39.21
N PRO A 230 11.38 -24.44 -40.47
CA PRO A 230 11.51 -23.24 -41.28
C PRO A 230 10.13 -22.57 -41.42
N VAL A 231 10.09 -21.28 -41.08
CA VAL A 231 8.93 -20.42 -41.29
C VAL A 231 8.73 -20.29 -42.80
N VAL A 232 7.64 -20.86 -43.31
CA VAL A 232 7.17 -20.59 -44.67
C VAL A 232 6.63 -19.16 -44.66
N GLU A 233 7.44 -18.25 -45.18
CA GLU A 233 7.07 -16.86 -45.45
C GLU A 233 6.01 -16.87 -46.55
N LEU A 234 4.74 -16.76 -46.16
CA LEU A 234 3.63 -16.58 -47.08
C LEU A 234 3.65 -15.12 -47.54
N ASP A 235 4.22 -14.88 -48.72
CA ASP A 235 4.19 -13.60 -49.41
C ASP A 235 2.73 -13.13 -49.56
N PRO A 236 2.31 -12.01 -48.93
CA PRO A 236 0.93 -11.53 -48.99
C PRO A 236 0.49 -11.02 -50.38
N PHE A 237 1.41 -11.00 -51.35
CA PHE A 237 1.21 -10.41 -52.68
C PHE A 237 1.29 -11.41 -53.84
N ALA A 238 1.56 -12.69 -53.59
CA ALA A 238 1.66 -13.69 -54.65
C ALA A 238 0.30 -14.14 -55.23
N GLN A 239 -0.82 -13.73 -54.63
CA GLN A 239 -2.16 -14.24 -54.97
C GLN A 239 -3.07 -13.22 -55.68
N LEU A 240 -2.52 -12.09 -56.15
CA LEU A 240 -3.27 -11.01 -56.80
C LEU A 240 -2.85 -10.77 -58.27
N ALA A 241 -2.36 -11.79 -58.97
CA ALA A 241 -1.85 -11.64 -60.34
C ALA A 241 -2.37 -12.68 -61.35
N ASP A 242 -3.45 -13.41 -61.04
CA ASP A 242 -4.13 -14.28 -62.01
C ASP A 242 -5.63 -13.99 -61.95
N ASP A 243 -6.08 -12.95 -62.68
CA ASP A 243 -7.34 -12.94 -63.47
C ASP A 243 -7.61 -11.51 -64.01
N PRO A 244 -7.14 -11.14 -65.21
CA PRO A 244 -7.38 -9.83 -65.80
C PRO A 244 -8.76 -9.65 -66.47
N ASP A 245 -9.66 -10.65 -66.47
CA ASP A 245 -10.82 -10.64 -67.38
C ASP A 245 -12.19 -10.30 -66.73
N ASN A 246 -12.26 -10.01 -65.42
CA ASN A 246 -13.57 -9.89 -64.72
C ASN A 246 -13.98 -8.48 -64.27
N ILE A 247 -13.49 -7.41 -64.91
CA ILE A 247 -13.93 -6.02 -64.60
C ILE A 247 -14.39 -5.29 -65.86
N ALA A 248 -15.36 -5.84 -66.59
CA ALA A 248 -16.08 -5.10 -67.63
C ALA A 248 -17.40 -5.78 -68.02
N SER A 249 -18.45 -5.72 -67.19
CA SER A 249 -19.82 -5.91 -67.72
C SER A 249 -20.99 -5.40 -66.88
N ASP A 250 -20.85 -5.11 -65.58
CA ASP A 250 -22.05 -4.92 -64.74
C ASP A 250 -22.33 -3.47 -64.30
N ASN A 251 -22.44 -2.53 -65.26
CA ASN A 251 -23.02 -1.21 -64.95
C ASN A 251 -23.81 -0.56 -66.11
N THR A 252 -24.65 -1.29 -66.84
CA THR A 252 -25.62 -0.62 -67.73
C THR A 252 -26.92 -1.42 -67.86
N LYS A 253 -27.89 -1.13 -66.98
CA LYS A 253 -29.34 -0.92 -67.31
C LYS A 253 -30.20 -0.86 -66.04
N ALA A 254 -30.41 0.37 -65.56
CA ALA A 254 -31.59 0.72 -64.79
C ALA A 254 -32.02 2.13 -65.24
N VAL A 255 -32.87 2.17 -66.27
CA VAL A 255 -33.79 3.26 -66.63
C VAL A 255 -35.12 2.60 -66.96
#